data_AF-A0AAV0LGC3-F1
#
_entry.id   AF-A0AAV0LGC3-F1
#
_cell.length_a   1.000
_cell.length_b   1.000
_cell.length_c   1.000
_cell.angle_alpha   90.00
_cell.angle_beta   90.00
_cell.angle_gamma   90.00
#
_symmetry.space_group_name_H-M   'P 1'
#
loop_
_entity.id
_entity.type
_entity.pdbx_description
1 polymer ?
#
loop_
_entity_poly.entity_id
_entity_poly.type
_entity_poly.pdbx_seq_one_letter_code
_entity_poly.pdbx_strand_id
1 'polypeptide(L)'
;MKQSQNIQVALCKQSNQAKKDYRICLEASVDCITFLIRNGLALRGHDESDSSRNRGNFLELLDFHARGREDLQRVVLGKTPKNLQMTSPDILKDIVHAIASQTTKKIIQDIGDGFFAILVDESRDVSVKEQMAIVLRYVDGQGCVVERFLGISHVPDTRALTLKMEIFSMLVRHGLSLTRVRGHGYDGASNMKGEINGLKTLILTENPSVLCPLFCPSTSVDTCCCC
;
A
#
# COMPACT_ATOMS: atom_id res chain seq x y z
N MET A 1 -5.32 -52.99 17.24
CA MET A 1 -4.42 -52.16 16.42
C MET A 1 -4.23 -50.81 17.10
N LYS A 2 -2.98 -50.34 17.30
CA LYS A 2 -2.72 -48.98 17.80
C LYS A 2 -3.16 -47.98 16.72
N GLN A 3 -4.27 -47.27 16.96
CA GLN A 3 -4.85 -46.28 16.05
C GLN A 3 -3.85 -45.22 15.55
N SER A 4 -2.77 -44.98 16.31
CA SER A 4 -1.70 -44.04 16.01
C SER A 4 -0.74 -44.45 14.87
N GLN A 5 -0.80 -45.69 14.38
CA GLN A 5 0.09 -46.22 13.32
C GLN A 5 -0.60 -46.34 11.95
N ASN A 6 -1.84 -45.87 11.81
CA ASN A 6 -2.53 -45.88 10.51
C ASN A 6 -1.92 -44.82 9.56
N ILE A 7 -1.68 -45.20 8.30
CA ILE A 7 -1.16 -44.32 7.24
C ILE A 7 -1.99 -43.04 7.11
N GLN A 8 -3.31 -43.11 7.24
CA GLN A 8 -4.17 -41.92 7.21
C GLN A 8 -3.87 -40.95 8.35
N VAL A 9 -3.59 -41.47 9.56
CA VAL A 9 -3.24 -40.65 10.73
C VAL A 9 -1.86 -40.03 10.56
N ALA A 10 -0.91 -40.75 9.96
CA ALA A 10 0.42 -40.23 9.64
C ALA A 10 0.37 -39.11 8.58
N LEU A 11 -0.38 -39.31 7.48
CA LEU A 11 -0.59 -38.30 6.44
C LEU A 11 -1.28 -37.04 6.98
N CYS A 12 -2.31 -37.21 7.82
CA CYS A 12 -3.01 -36.09 8.45
C CYS A 12 -2.08 -35.30 9.40
N LYS A 13 -1.25 -35.99 10.19
CA LYS A 13 -0.23 -35.34 11.05
C LYS A 13 0.81 -34.58 10.25
N GLN A 14 1.31 -35.15 9.16
CA GLN A 14 2.27 -34.49 8.28
C GLN A 14 1.66 -33.25 7.62
N SER A 15 0.39 -33.32 7.20
CA SER A 15 -0.35 -32.17 6.68
C SER A 15 -0.51 -31.07 7.74
N ASN A 16 -0.79 -31.42 8.99
CA ASN A 16 -0.92 -30.44 10.07
C ASN A 16 0.41 -29.78 10.44
N GLN A 17 1.51 -30.54 10.43
CA GLN A 17 2.84 -29.96 10.69
C GLN A 17 3.24 -29.00 9.55
N ALA A 18 3.02 -29.39 8.29
CA ALA A 18 3.30 -28.52 7.15
C ALA A 18 2.50 -27.21 7.19
N LYS A 19 1.23 -27.26 7.63
CA LYS A 19 0.42 -26.04 7.83
C LYS A 19 0.98 -25.13 8.92
N LYS A 20 1.47 -25.70 10.02
CA LYS A 20 2.11 -24.94 11.11
C LYS A 20 3.40 -24.28 10.61
N ASP A 21 4.26 -25.05 9.93
CA ASP A 21 5.52 -24.55 9.40
C ASP A 21 5.29 -23.43 8.36
N TYR A 22 4.29 -23.60 7.49
CA TYR A 22 3.88 -22.57 6.52
C TYR A 22 3.43 -21.28 7.23
N ARG A 23 2.64 -21.40 8.30
CA ARG A 23 2.16 -20.25 9.08
C ARG A 23 3.30 -19.51 9.77
N ILE A 24 4.25 -20.24 10.36
CA ILE A 24 5.45 -19.66 10.99
C ILE A 24 6.26 -18.85 9.96
N CYS A 25 6.47 -19.40 8.76
CA CYS A 25 7.13 -18.67 7.68
C CYS A 25 6.34 -17.45 7.22
N LEU A 26 5.02 -17.58 7.07
CA LEU A 26 4.17 -16.46 6.65
C LEU A 26 4.23 -15.30 7.65
N GLU A 27 4.07 -15.61 8.94
CA GLU A 27 4.13 -14.61 10.03
C GLU A 27 5.48 -13.89 10.03
N ALA A 28 6.58 -14.65 9.95
CA ALA A 28 7.93 -14.07 9.86
C ALA A 28 8.13 -13.19 8.61
N SER A 29 7.64 -13.63 7.45
CA SER A 29 7.71 -12.84 6.21
C SER A 29 6.91 -11.54 6.32
N VAL A 30 5.70 -11.59 6.88
CA VAL A 30 4.85 -10.42 7.11
C VAL A 30 5.53 -9.43 8.05
N ASP A 31 6.14 -9.91 9.15
CA ASP A 31 6.88 -9.06 10.09
C ASP A 31 8.06 -8.35 9.42
N CYS A 32 8.88 -9.09 8.67
CA CYS A 32 10.03 -8.54 7.95
C CYS A 32 9.60 -7.51 6.89
N ILE A 33 8.58 -7.82 6.08
CA ILE A 33 8.05 -6.91 5.05
C ILE A 33 7.48 -5.66 5.70
N THR A 34 6.70 -5.80 6.78
CA THR A 34 6.13 -4.68 7.51
C THR A 34 7.22 -3.76 8.06
N PHE A 35 8.28 -4.32 8.62
CA PHE A 35 9.44 -3.54 9.07
C PHE A 35 10.07 -2.75 7.92
N LEU A 36 10.33 -3.40 6.78
CA LEU A 36 10.97 -2.75 5.63
C LEU A 36 10.10 -1.63 5.05
N ILE A 37 8.80 -1.87 4.88
CA ILE A 37 7.84 -0.88 4.37
C ILE A 37 7.78 0.33 5.30
N ARG A 38 7.69 0.11 6.62
CA ARG A 38 7.60 1.20 7.60
C ARG A 38 8.84 2.10 7.62
N ASN A 39 10.00 1.56 7.25
CA ASN A 39 11.25 2.31 7.17
C ASN A 39 11.58 2.81 5.75
N GLY A 40 10.71 2.59 4.76
CA GLY A 40 10.96 2.97 3.37
C GLY A 40 12.15 2.25 2.74
N LEU A 41 12.49 1.04 3.21
CA LEU A 41 13.62 0.26 2.72
C LEU A 41 13.20 -0.60 1.53
N ALA A 42 14.11 -0.73 0.56
CA ALA A 42 13.93 -1.65 -0.56
C ALA A 42 13.78 -3.09 -0.05
N LEU A 43 12.83 -3.85 -0.60
CA LEU A 43 12.61 -5.25 -0.20
C LEU A 43 13.69 -6.19 -0.77
N ARG A 44 14.10 -5.97 -2.02
CA ARG A 44 14.92 -6.89 -2.81
C ARG A 44 16.32 -6.34 -3.05
N GLY A 45 17.26 -7.26 -3.27
CA GLY A 45 18.64 -6.94 -3.62
C GLY A 45 18.88 -6.97 -5.13
N HIS A 46 20.05 -6.53 -5.56
CA HIS A 46 20.47 -6.64 -6.96
C HIS A 46 20.84 -8.09 -7.32
N ASP A 47 21.42 -8.83 -6.37
CA ASP A 47 21.77 -10.24 -6.49
C ASP A 47 21.33 -10.99 -5.23
N GLU A 48 20.44 -11.96 -5.40
CA GLU A 48 19.87 -12.78 -4.33
C GLU A 48 20.40 -14.22 -4.31
N SER A 49 21.38 -14.50 -5.16
CA SER A 49 22.06 -15.80 -5.22
C SER A 49 22.66 -16.16 -3.86
N ASP A 50 22.79 -17.46 -3.57
CA ASP A 50 23.40 -17.92 -2.32
C ASP A 50 24.89 -17.54 -2.20
N SER A 51 25.54 -17.17 -3.31
CA SER A 51 26.91 -16.65 -3.35
C SER A 51 27.01 -15.15 -3.07
N SER A 52 25.90 -14.42 -3.06
CA SER A 52 25.90 -12.98 -2.82
C SER A 52 26.25 -12.66 -1.36
N ARG A 53 27.04 -11.61 -1.15
CA ARG A 53 27.34 -11.07 0.19
C ARG A 53 26.17 -10.31 0.81
N ASN A 54 25.23 -9.86 -0.02
CA ASN A 54 24.03 -9.15 0.40
C ASN A 54 22.90 -9.56 -0.54
N ARG A 55 22.04 -10.44 -0.05
CA ARG A 55 20.94 -11.02 -0.83
C ARG A 55 19.70 -10.11 -0.89
N GLY A 56 19.82 -8.87 -0.45
CA GLY A 56 18.72 -7.93 -0.32
C GLY A 56 18.12 -7.93 1.07
N ASN A 57 17.53 -6.79 1.43
CA ASN A 57 17.13 -6.52 2.81
C ASN A 57 16.12 -7.54 3.36
N PHE A 58 15.18 -8.04 2.54
CA PHE A 58 14.22 -9.04 3.01
C PHE A 58 14.90 -10.36 3.39
N LEU A 59 15.78 -10.90 2.54
CA LEU A 59 16.42 -12.18 2.80
C LEU A 59 17.39 -12.09 3.98
N GLU A 60 18.16 -11.01 4.07
CA GLU A 60 19.06 -10.77 5.20
C GLU A 60 18.30 -10.56 6.50
N LEU A 61 17.18 -9.81 6.47
CA LEU A 61 16.35 -9.58 7.65
C LEU A 61 15.63 -10.87 8.08
N LEU A 62 15.17 -11.70 7.13
CA LEU A 62 14.53 -12.97 7.43
C LEU A 62 15.54 -13.97 8.02
N ASP A 63 16.77 -14.03 7.50
CA ASP A 63 17.87 -14.82 8.09
C ASP A 63 18.17 -14.34 9.51
N PHE A 64 18.33 -13.03 9.69
CA PHE A 64 18.53 -12.43 11.00
C PHE A 64 17.37 -12.75 11.97
N HIS A 65 16.12 -12.67 11.49
CA HIS A 65 14.94 -12.96 12.29
C HIS A 65 14.82 -14.44 12.68
N ALA A 66 15.40 -15.34 11.87
CA ALA A 66 15.51 -16.76 12.18
C ALA A 66 16.60 -17.06 13.22
N ARG A 67 17.65 -16.22 13.33
CA ARG A 67 18.72 -16.40 14.32
C ARG A 67 18.14 -16.25 15.74
N GLY A 68 18.13 -17.35 16.49
CA GLY A 68 17.60 -17.39 17.86
C GLY A 68 16.17 -17.90 17.99
N ARG A 69 15.49 -18.22 16.87
CA ARG A 69 14.19 -18.90 16.87
C ARG A 69 14.33 -20.26 16.21
N GLU A 70 14.45 -21.33 17.01
CA GLU A 70 14.71 -22.69 16.52
C GLU A 70 13.64 -23.19 15.54
N ASP A 71 12.37 -22.81 15.77
CA ASP A 71 11.24 -23.13 14.91
C ASP A 71 11.35 -22.44 13.55
N LEU A 72 11.65 -21.14 13.51
CA LEU A 72 11.83 -20.40 12.26
C LEU A 72 13.11 -20.83 11.54
N GLN A 73 14.21 -21.02 12.27
CA GLN A 73 15.47 -21.50 11.72
C GLN A 73 15.30 -22.86 11.05
N ARG A 74 14.57 -23.78 11.68
CA ARG A 74 14.27 -25.09 11.08
C ARG A 74 13.53 -24.95 9.75
N VAL A 75 12.59 -24.00 9.62
CA VAL A 75 11.76 -23.87 8.42
C VAL A 75 12.41 -22.98 7.35
N VAL A 76 13.13 -21.92 7.72
CA VAL A 76 13.76 -20.98 6.79
C VAL A 76 15.15 -21.45 6.37
N LEU A 77 15.96 -21.96 7.30
CA LEU A 77 17.36 -22.36 7.05
C LEU A 77 17.52 -23.88 6.91
N GLY A 78 16.62 -24.66 7.53
CA GLY A 78 16.67 -26.12 7.48
C GLY A 78 16.02 -26.68 6.21
N LYS A 79 16.76 -26.75 5.08
CA LYS A 79 16.44 -27.49 3.82
C LYS A 79 14.94 -27.78 3.61
N THR A 80 14.09 -26.76 3.69
CA THR A 80 12.67 -26.91 3.42
C THR A 80 12.52 -27.26 1.95
N PRO A 81 11.58 -28.15 1.61
CA PRO A 81 11.32 -28.43 0.21
C PRO A 81 10.91 -27.10 -0.47
N LYS A 82 11.39 -26.88 -1.69
CA LYS A 82 11.28 -25.58 -2.40
C LYS A 82 9.86 -25.00 -2.44
N ASN A 83 8.85 -25.86 -2.36
CA ASN A 83 7.43 -25.50 -2.30
C ASN A 83 6.97 -24.86 -0.98
N LEU A 84 7.82 -24.79 0.05
CA LEU A 84 7.52 -24.15 1.33
C LEU A 84 8.29 -22.82 1.55
N GLN A 85 9.04 -22.36 0.55
CA GLN A 85 9.83 -21.13 0.65
C GLN A 85 8.98 -19.91 0.31
N MET A 86 8.83 -18.99 1.27
CA MET A 86 8.09 -17.72 1.13
C MET A 86 8.95 -16.57 0.57
N THR A 87 10.00 -16.92 -0.17
CA THR A 87 11.07 -16.00 -0.57
C THR A 87 10.98 -15.59 -2.04
N SER A 88 10.04 -16.17 -2.80
CA SER A 88 9.89 -15.87 -4.22
C SER A 88 9.39 -14.44 -4.44
N PRO A 89 9.80 -13.77 -5.55
CA PRO A 89 9.33 -12.43 -5.86
C PRO A 89 7.80 -12.30 -5.90
N ASP A 90 7.12 -13.31 -6.43
CA ASP A 90 5.66 -13.27 -6.61
C ASP A 90 4.92 -13.39 -5.27
N ILE A 91 5.38 -14.28 -4.38
CA ILE A 91 4.81 -14.38 -3.02
C ILE A 91 5.02 -13.08 -2.24
N LEU A 92 6.19 -12.45 -2.37
CA LEU A 92 6.43 -11.16 -1.72
C LEU A 92 5.47 -10.08 -2.25
N LYS A 93 5.24 -10.02 -3.57
CA LYS A 93 4.26 -9.09 -4.16
C LYS A 93 2.86 -9.34 -3.62
N ASP A 94 2.45 -10.59 -3.50
CA ASP A 94 1.13 -10.95 -2.95
C ASP A 94 0.98 -10.51 -1.49
N ILE A 95 2.01 -10.72 -0.66
CA ILE A 95 1.99 -10.26 0.73
C ILE A 95 1.94 -8.73 0.80
N VAL A 96 2.77 -8.04 0.01
CA VAL A 96 2.78 -6.57 -0.06
C VAL A 96 1.42 -6.05 -0.51
N HIS A 97 0.81 -6.67 -1.51
CA HIS A 97 -0.54 -6.31 -1.98
C HIS A 97 -1.59 -6.51 -0.89
N ALA A 98 -1.53 -7.62 -0.15
CA ALA A 98 -2.42 -7.87 0.98
C ALA A 98 -2.25 -6.81 2.09
N ILE A 99 -1.02 -6.45 2.44
CA ILE A 99 -0.73 -5.38 3.42
C ILE A 99 -1.27 -4.03 2.94
N ALA A 100 -1.03 -3.69 1.67
CA ALA A 100 -1.55 -2.45 1.07
C ALA A 100 -3.09 -2.42 1.11
N SER A 101 -3.75 -3.51 0.72
CA SER A 101 -5.20 -3.65 0.75
C SER A 101 -5.78 -3.48 2.17
N GLN A 102 -5.17 -4.12 3.17
CA GLN A 102 -5.59 -3.95 4.58
C GLN A 102 -5.37 -2.52 5.08
N THR A 103 -4.24 -1.90 4.70
CA THR A 103 -3.93 -0.51 5.06
C THR A 103 -4.97 0.44 4.48
N THR A 104 -5.26 0.32 3.19
CA THR A 104 -6.30 1.14 2.53
C THR A 104 -7.67 0.91 3.15
N LYS A 105 -8.03 -0.35 3.46
CA LYS A 105 -9.28 -0.67 4.14
C LYS A 105 -9.37 0.02 5.51
N LYS A 106 -8.28 0.04 6.27
CA LYS A 106 -8.21 0.72 7.57
C LYS A 106 -8.37 2.23 7.42
N ILE A 107 -7.72 2.84 6.42
CA ILE A 107 -7.88 4.27 6.10
C ILE A 107 -9.34 4.61 5.80
N ILE A 108 -10.02 3.80 4.97
CA ILE A 108 -11.43 4.02 4.61
C ILE A 108 -12.33 3.84 5.85
N GLN A 109 -12.05 2.86 6.71
CA GLN A 109 -12.78 2.67 7.96
C GLN A 109 -12.60 3.82 8.95
N ASP A 110 -11.40 4.41 9.00
CA ASP A 110 -11.10 5.54 9.87
C ASP A 110 -11.81 6.82 9.39
N ILE A 111 -12.01 6.99 8.07
CA ILE A 111 -12.86 8.03 7.50
C ILE A 111 -14.34 7.76 7.83
N GLY A 112 -14.80 6.52 7.64
CA GLY A 112 -16.18 6.13 7.84
C GLY A 112 -17.16 6.97 7.01
N ASP A 113 -18.12 7.59 7.70
CA ASP A 113 -19.07 8.56 7.12
C ASP A 113 -18.60 10.01 7.23
N GLY A 114 -17.33 10.24 7.54
CA GLY A 114 -16.74 11.57 7.62
C GLY A 114 -16.63 12.28 6.27
N PHE A 115 -16.36 13.58 6.35
CA PHE A 115 -15.91 14.36 5.21
C PHE A 115 -14.40 14.24 5.05
N PHE A 116 -13.92 14.38 3.82
CA PHE A 116 -12.49 14.35 3.53
C PHE A 116 -12.13 15.35 2.43
N ALA A 117 -10.85 15.68 2.35
CA ALA A 117 -10.25 16.41 1.24
C ALA A 117 -9.33 15.51 0.43
N ILE A 118 -9.19 15.82 -0.85
CA ILE A 118 -8.27 15.14 -1.76
C ILE A 118 -7.07 16.05 -2.06
N LEU A 119 -5.87 15.52 -1.93
CA LEU A 119 -4.65 16.16 -2.40
C LEU A 119 -4.15 15.35 -3.59
N VAL A 120 -3.94 16.00 -4.72
CA VAL A 120 -3.56 15.34 -5.96
C VAL A 120 -2.29 15.99 -6.48
N ASP A 121 -1.30 15.14 -6.76
CA ASP A 121 0.00 15.55 -7.29
C ASP A 121 0.27 14.80 -8.60
N GLU A 122 0.77 15.51 -9.61
CA GLU A 122 1.14 14.96 -10.91
C GLU A 122 2.67 14.87 -11.00
N SER A 123 3.17 13.75 -11.50
CA SER A 123 4.59 13.53 -11.72
C SER A 123 4.87 12.70 -12.96
N ARG A 124 6.03 12.94 -13.57
CA ARG A 124 6.52 12.17 -14.71
C ARG A 124 7.49 11.10 -14.23
N ASP A 125 7.22 9.85 -14.59
CA ASP A 125 8.15 8.77 -14.30
C ASP A 125 9.35 8.75 -15.28
N VAL A 126 10.33 7.89 -14.98
CA VAL A 126 11.56 7.72 -15.78
C VAL A 126 11.30 7.21 -17.20
N SER A 127 10.12 6.67 -17.48
CA SER A 127 9.68 6.22 -18.80
C SER A 127 8.85 7.29 -19.53
N VAL A 128 8.86 8.54 -19.04
CA VAL A 128 8.10 9.68 -19.57
C VAL A 128 6.58 9.45 -19.54
N LYS A 129 6.13 8.62 -18.59
CA LYS A 129 4.72 8.35 -18.36
C LYS A 129 4.21 9.21 -17.21
N GLU A 130 3.06 9.82 -17.42
CA GLU A 130 2.41 10.65 -16.42
C GLU A 130 1.78 9.75 -15.34
N GLN A 131 1.98 10.13 -14.08
CA GLN A 131 1.43 9.46 -12.91
C GLN A 131 0.78 10.50 -12.00
N MET A 132 -0.30 10.09 -11.34
CA MET A 132 -1.08 10.92 -10.43
C MET A 132 -1.14 10.24 -9.07
N ALA A 133 -0.57 10.89 -8.06
CA ALA A 133 -0.66 10.45 -6.67
C ALA A 133 -1.90 11.09 -6.00
N ILE A 134 -2.67 10.29 -5.27
CA ILE A 134 -3.83 10.76 -4.51
C ILE A 134 -3.59 10.51 -3.02
N VAL A 135 -3.71 11.57 -2.24
CA VAL A 135 -3.67 11.55 -0.77
C VAL A 135 -5.00 12.05 -0.23
N LEU A 136 -5.51 11.38 0.80
CA LEU A 136 -6.71 11.78 1.53
C LEU A 136 -6.30 12.54 2.79
N ARG A 137 -6.90 13.70 3.02
CA ARG A 137 -6.79 14.47 4.27
C ARG A 137 -8.15 14.46 4.97
N TYR A 138 -8.21 14.02 6.23
CA TYR A 138 -9.46 13.95 6.99
C TYR A 138 -9.20 14.12 8.49
N VAL A 139 -10.26 14.24 9.28
CA VAL A 139 -10.18 14.26 10.75
C VAL A 139 -10.47 12.86 11.27
N ASP A 140 -9.55 12.28 12.04
CA ASP A 140 -9.76 10.96 12.63
C ASP A 140 -10.72 11.00 13.83
N GLY A 141 -11.04 9.83 14.38
CA GLY A 141 -11.91 9.71 15.56
C GLY A 141 -11.38 10.38 16.83
N GLN A 142 -10.13 10.85 16.84
CA GLN A 142 -9.51 11.60 17.94
C GLN A 142 -9.56 13.12 17.73
N GLY A 143 -10.09 13.58 16.59
CA GLY A 143 -10.11 15.00 16.22
C GLY A 143 -8.80 15.48 15.61
N CYS A 144 -7.87 14.58 15.24
CA CYS A 144 -6.59 14.94 14.64
C CYS A 144 -6.70 14.99 13.11
N VAL A 145 -6.10 16.01 12.50
CA VAL A 145 -5.95 16.07 11.04
C VAL A 145 -4.93 15.03 10.62
N VAL A 146 -5.35 14.09 9.76
CA VAL A 146 -4.52 13.01 9.27
C VAL A 146 -4.47 13.01 7.74
N GLU A 147 -3.28 12.73 7.22
CA GLU A 147 -3.05 12.52 5.81
C GLU A 147 -2.67 11.08 5.55
N ARG A 148 -3.32 10.49 4.54
CA ARG A 148 -3.15 9.08 4.18
C ARG A 148 -3.10 8.94 2.68
N PHE A 149 -1.98 8.40 2.20
CA PHE A 149 -1.81 8.05 0.81
C PHE A 149 -2.81 6.96 0.40
N LEU A 150 -3.57 7.22 -0.68
CA LEU A 150 -4.55 6.28 -1.22
C LEU A 150 -3.92 5.41 -2.29
N GLY A 151 -3.12 6.00 -3.18
CA GLY A 151 -2.41 5.29 -4.23
C GLY A 151 -1.95 6.20 -5.35
N ILE A 152 -1.32 5.58 -6.36
CA ILE A 152 -0.92 6.21 -7.62
C ILE A 152 -1.78 5.62 -8.73
N SER A 153 -2.29 6.48 -9.63
CA SER A 153 -2.87 6.07 -10.91
C SER A 153 -1.94 6.47 -12.04
N HIS A 154 -1.78 5.58 -13.02
CA HIS A 154 -1.08 5.92 -14.25
C HIS A 154 -2.08 6.59 -15.19
N VAL A 155 -1.75 7.79 -15.65
CA VAL A 155 -2.65 8.57 -16.51
C VAL A 155 -2.06 8.69 -17.91
N PRO A 156 -2.89 8.56 -18.97
CA PRO A 156 -2.40 8.63 -20.35
C PRO A 156 -2.01 10.06 -20.76
N ASP A 157 -2.61 11.07 -20.13
CA ASP A 157 -2.33 12.48 -20.35
C ASP A 157 -2.68 13.33 -19.13
N THR A 158 -2.12 14.53 -19.06
CA THR A 158 -2.31 15.52 -17.98
C THR A 158 -3.52 16.42 -18.22
N ARG A 159 -4.50 16.03 -19.06
CA ARG A 159 -5.69 16.87 -19.30
C ARG A 159 -6.61 16.76 -18.10
N ALA A 160 -7.16 17.89 -17.68
CA ALA A 160 -8.05 17.99 -16.52
C ALA A 160 -9.21 16.98 -16.54
N LEU A 161 -9.79 16.70 -17.71
CA LEU A 161 -10.88 15.72 -17.85
C LEU A 161 -10.40 14.30 -17.55
N THR A 162 -9.24 13.90 -18.07
CA THR A 162 -8.65 12.58 -17.82
C THR A 162 -8.35 12.40 -16.33
N LEU A 163 -7.71 13.40 -15.72
CA LEU A 163 -7.37 13.40 -14.30
C LEU A 163 -8.61 13.29 -13.42
N LYS A 164 -9.68 14.03 -13.75
CA LYS A 164 -10.97 13.95 -13.07
C LYS A 164 -11.55 12.54 -13.11
N MET A 165 -11.61 11.94 -14.30
CA MET A 165 -12.16 10.59 -14.47
C MET A 165 -11.36 9.55 -13.67
N GLU A 166 -10.04 9.69 -13.63
CA GLU A 166 -9.16 8.81 -12.87
C GLU A 166 -9.33 8.98 -11.35
N ILE A 167 -9.46 10.22 -10.85
CA ILE A 167 -9.79 10.48 -9.44
C ILE A 167 -11.11 9.80 -9.08
N PHE A 168 -12.13 9.94 -9.93
CA PHE A 168 -13.44 9.35 -9.66
C PHE A 168 -13.40 7.82 -9.69
N SER A 169 -12.73 7.25 -10.68
CA SER A 169 -12.50 5.81 -10.78
C SER A 169 -11.83 5.28 -9.51
N MET A 170 -10.83 6.00 -8.99
CA MET A 170 -10.12 5.63 -7.78
C MET A 170 -11.00 5.75 -6.53
N LEU A 171 -11.76 6.83 -6.37
CA LEU A 171 -12.69 7.00 -5.25
C LEU A 171 -13.77 5.90 -5.25
N VAL A 172 -14.39 5.64 -6.40
CA VAL A 172 -15.43 4.59 -6.56
C VAL A 172 -14.86 3.20 -6.27
N ARG A 173 -13.65 2.89 -6.73
CA ARG A 173 -12.96 1.61 -6.44
C ARG A 173 -12.81 1.37 -4.94
N HIS A 174 -12.63 2.44 -4.17
CA HIS A 174 -12.48 2.40 -2.72
C HIS A 174 -13.79 2.67 -1.95
N GLY A 175 -14.93 2.75 -2.64
CA GLY A 175 -16.24 3.00 -2.02
C GLY A 175 -16.41 4.40 -1.44
N LEU A 176 -15.56 5.34 -1.84
CA LEU A 176 -15.61 6.74 -1.40
C LEU A 176 -16.52 7.54 -2.32
N SER A 177 -17.39 8.36 -1.73
CA SER A 177 -18.32 9.20 -2.48
C SER A 177 -17.76 10.60 -2.69
N LEU A 178 -17.83 11.09 -3.93
CA LEU A 178 -17.43 12.46 -4.27
C LEU A 178 -18.23 13.51 -3.48
N THR A 179 -19.49 13.23 -3.13
CA THR A 179 -20.36 14.16 -2.39
C THR A 179 -19.84 14.49 -0.99
N ARG A 180 -19.00 13.62 -0.44
CA ARG A 180 -18.34 13.78 0.87
C ARG A 180 -16.99 14.50 0.78
N VAL A 181 -16.53 14.80 -0.43
CA VAL A 181 -15.36 15.65 -0.62
C VAL A 181 -15.73 17.08 -0.22
N ARG A 182 -14.94 17.70 0.66
CA ARG A 182 -15.12 19.09 1.12
C ARG A 182 -13.97 20.01 0.79
N GLY A 183 -12.83 19.45 0.39
CA GLY A 183 -11.68 20.23 -0.04
C GLY A 183 -10.89 19.50 -1.12
N HIS A 184 -10.14 20.29 -1.89
CA HIS A 184 -9.11 19.75 -2.77
C HIS A 184 -7.86 20.60 -2.78
N GLY A 185 -6.71 19.95 -2.93
CA GLY A 185 -5.40 20.57 -3.13
C GLY A 185 -4.77 19.99 -4.39
N TYR A 186 -4.23 20.87 -5.23
CA TYR A 186 -3.54 20.51 -6.46
C TYR A 186 -2.22 21.26 -6.54
N ASP A 187 -1.30 20.75 -7.35
CA ASP A 187 -0.11 21.51 -7.74
C ASP A 187 -0.49 22.78 -8.54
N GLY A 188 0.48 23.68 -8.70
CA GLY A 188 0.27 24.94 -9.40
C GLY A 188 0.12 24.82 -10.92
N ALA A 189 0.03 23.62 -11.49
CA ALA A 189 0.01 23.42 -12.93
C ALA A 189 -1.26 24.02 -13.56
N SER A 190 -1.13 24.51 -14.80
CA SER A 190 -2.23 25.17 -15.53
C SER A 190 -3.45 24.27 -15.71
N ASN A 191 -3.24 22.97 -15.88
CA ASN A 191 -4.31 21.98 -16.06
C ASN A 191 -5.08 21.71 -14.75
N MET A 192 -4.44 21.99 -13.61
CA MET A 192 -4.98 21.77 -12.28
C MET A 192 -5.67 23.01 -11.71
N LYS A 193 -5.03 24.18 -11.88
CA LYS A 193 -5.51 25.47 -11.37
C LYS A 193 -6.40 26.25 -12.35
N GLY A 194 -6.43 25.88 -13.63
CA GLY A 194 -7.08 26.66 -14.69
C GLY A 194 -8.53 27.03 -14.39
N GLU A 195 -8.86 28.32 -14.50
CA GLU A 195 -10.22 28.83 -14.26
C GLU A 195 -11.22 28.30 -15.31
N ILE A 196 -10.74 28.08 -16.53
CA ILE A 196 -11.50 27.52 -17.65
C ILE A 196 -10.97 26.11 -17.92
N ASN A 197 -11.81 25.10 -17.71
CA ASN A 197 -11.50 23.68 -17.92
C ASN A 197 -10.35 23.10 -17.05
N GLY A 198 -9.92 23.77 -15.99
CA GLY A 198 -9.01 23.16 -15.02
C GLY A 198 -9.71 22.14 -14.14
N LEU A 199 -8.95 21.18 -13.59
CA LEU A 199 -9.46 20.09 -12.76
C LEU A 199 -10.29 20.61 -11.58
N LYS A 200 -9.81 21.68 -10.92
CA LYS A 200 -10.52 22.42 -9.87
C LYS A 200 -11.96 22.78 -10.29
N THR A 201 -12.11 23.45 -11.43
CA THR A 201 -13.42 23.92 -11.91
C THR A 201 -14.33 22.74 -12.23
N LEU A 202 -13.79 21.69 -12.85
CA LEU A 202 -14.58 20.51 -13.23
C LEU A 202 -15.10 19.72 -12.02
N ILE A 203 -14.36 19.70 -10.90
CA ILE A 203 -14.80 19.05 -9.65
C ILE A 203 -15.79 19.94 -8.89
N LEU A 204 -15.60 21.26 -8.87
CA LEU A 204 -16.55 22.21 -8.28
C LEU A 204 -17.93 22.15 -8.96
N THR A 205 -17.96 22.00 -10.28
CA THR A 205 -19.23 21.86 -11.02
C THR A 205 -20.02 20.61 -10.60
N GLU A 206 -19.33 19.51 -10.27
CA GLU A 206 -20.00 18.27 -9.84
C GLU A 206 -20.34 18.22 -8.36
N ASN A 207 -19.53 18.86 -7.52
CA ASN A 207 -19.81 19.02 -6.11
C ASN A 207 -19.61 20.48 -5.70
N PRO A 208 -20.69 21.31 -5.76
CA PRO A 208 -20.63 22.72 -5.38
C PRO A 208 -20.34 22.95 -3.90
N SER A 209 -20.49 21.91 -3.07
CA SER A 209 -20.21 21.96 -1.63
C SER A 209 -18.73 21.74 -1.31
N VAL A 210 -17.87 21.58 -2.32
CA VAL A 210 -16.42 21.61 -2.15
C VAL A 210 -15.99 23.07 -1.99
N LEU A 211 -15.39 23.39 -0.85
CA LEU A 211 -14.77 24.70 -0.64
C LEU A 211 -13.37 24.69 -1.29
N CYS A 212 -12.95 25.77 -1.97
CA CYS A 212 -11.68 25.78 -2.72
C CYS A 212 -10.95 27.15 -2.69
N PRO A 213 -9.59 27.23 -2.66
CA PRO A 213 -8.57 26.16 -2.66
C PRO A 213 -7.67 26.13 -1.41
N LEU A 214 -7.15 24.93 -1.11
CA LEU A 214 -5.83 24.76 -0.52
C LEU A 214 -4.80 25.23 -1.57
N PHE A 215 -4.38 26.50 -1.51
CA PHE A 215 -3.27 26.97 -2.33
C PHE A 215 -1.96 26.60 -1.63
N CYS A 216 -1.17 25.72 -2.25
CA CYS A 216 0.16 25.34 -1.77
C CYS A 216 1.18 26.31 -2.37
N PRO A 217 1.77 27.27 -1.62
CA PRO A 217 2.75 28.21 -2.17
C PRO A 217 4.16 27.60 -2.28
N SER A 218 4.37 26.43 -1.69
CA SER A 218 5.64 25.72 -1.62
C SER A 218 5.38 24.23 -1.52
N THR A 219 6.35 23.40 -1.92
CA THR A 219 6.39 21.93 -1.82
C THR A 219 6.28 21.35 -0.40
N SER A 220 5.64 22.07 0.52
CA SER A 220 5.39 21.70 1.92
C SER A 220 3.89 21.78 2.21
N VAL A 221 3.34 20.65 2.65
CA VAL A 221 1.91 20.38 2.85
C VAL A 221 1.34 21.08 4.12
N ASP A 222 2.09 21.99 4.73
CA ASP A 222 1.98 22.29 6.16
C ASP A 222 1.02 23.40 6.60
N THR A 223 0.26 24.03 5.70
CA THR A 223 -0.72 25.03 6.16
C THR A 223 -2.02 25.00 5.39
N CYS A 224 -3.02 24.32 5.95
CA CYS A 224 -4.38 24.85 5.87
C CYS A 224 -5.34 24.29 6.91
N CYS A 225 -6.09 25.21 7.54
CA CYS A 225 -7.08 25.01 8.59
C CYS A 225 -8.49 24.67 8.06
N CYS A 226 -8.62 23.88 6.98
CA CYS A 226 -9.93 23.39 6.56
C CYS A 226 -10.13 21.96 7.05
N CYS A 227 -10.54 21.88 8.31
CA CYS A 227 -11.27 20.77 8.91
C CYS A 227 -12.55 21.36 9.48
#